data_AF-A0A645ILR4-F1
#
_entry.id   AF-A0A645ILR4-F1
#
_cell.length_a   1.000
_cell.length_b   1.000
_cell.length_c   1.000
_cell.angle_alpha   90.00
_cell.angle_beta   90.00
_cell.angle_gamma   90.00
#
_symmetry.space_group_name_H-M   'P 1'
#
loop_
_entity.id
_entity.type
_entity.pdbx_description
1 polymer ?
#
loop_
_entity_poly.entity_id
_entity_poly.type
_entity_poly.pdbx_seq_one_letter_code
_entity_poly.pdbx_strand_id
1 'polypeptide(L)' 'MASFVGIAPISDPRLVVAVMIDEPSAGSHYGGDVAGPAFSQIMGGALRTLGIAPDAPIQVATAEQDKGKL' A
#
# COMPACT_ATOMS: atom_id res chain seq x y z
N MET A 1 -2.18 -5.46 -18.59
CA MET A 1 -1.23 -4.63 -17.82
C MET A 1 -1.97 -3.90 -16.72
N ALA A 2 -1.44 -3.94 -15.50
CA ALA A 2 -1.95 -3.21 -14.34
C ALA A 2 -0.82 -2.37 -13.73
N SER A 3 -1.07 -1.10 -13.41
CA SER A 3 -0.04 -0.20 -12.90
C SER A 3 -0.56 0.71 -11.79
N PHE A 4 0.32 1.06 -10.86
CA PHE A 4 0.05 2.01 -9.79
C PHE A 4 1.27 2.91 -9.57
N VAL A 5 1.04 4.22 -9.40
CA VAL A 5 2.10 5.19 -9.10
C VAL A 5 1.65 6.02 -7.90
N GLY A 6 2.55 6.22 -6.95
CA GLY A 6 2.26 7.02 -5.77
C GLY A 6 3.51 7.68 -5.18
N ILE A 7 3.25 8.64 -4.30
CA ILE A 7 4.26 9.46 -3.62
C ILE A 7 4.00 9.45 -2.12
N ALA A 8 5.05 9.42 -1.30
CA ALA A 8 4.92 9.49 0.16
C ALA A 8 6.20 10.00 0.87
N PRO A 9 6.10 10.50 2.11
CA PRO A 9 4.87 10.97 2.79
C PRO A 9 4.19 12.12 2.02
N ILE A 10 2.90 12.41 2.25
CA ILE A 10 2.23 13.49 1.49
C ILE A 10 2.54 14.87 2.04
N SER A 11 2.76 14.94 3.36
CA SER A 11 3.10 16.17 4.08
C SER A 11 4.49 16.71 3.73
N ASP A 12 5.48 15.81 3.53
CA ASP A 12 6.84 16.10 3.06
C ASP A 12 7.28 14.99 2.08
N PRO A 13 7.03 15.13 0.77
CA PRO A 13 7.31 14.08 -0.21
C PRO A 13 8.78 13.72 -0.36
N ARG A 14 9.12 12.43 -0.17
CA ARG A 14 10.50 11.93 -0.24
C ARG A 14 10.72 10.85 -1.30
N LEU A 15 9.69 10.07 -1.63
CA LEU A 15 9.78 8.93 -2.53
C LEU A 15 8.62 8.92 -3.52
N VAL A 16 8.93 8.58 -4.78
CA VAL A 16 7.95 8.17 -5.79
C VAL A 16 8.18 6.70 -6.10
N VAL A 17 7.11 5.91 -6.12
CA VAL A 17 7.15 4.48 -6.48
C VAL A 17 6.15 4.23 -7.58
N ALA A 18 6.62 3.60 -8.66
CA ALA A 18 5.81 3.11 -9.76
C ALA A 18 5.90 1.57 -9.81
N VAL A 19 4.75 0.91 -9.84
CA VAL A 19 4.62 -0.54 -9.94
C VAL A 19 3.87 -0.87 -11.22
N MET A 20 4.39 -1.79 -12.01
CA MET A 20 3.76 -2.31 -13.22
C MET A 20 3.78 -3.84 -13.16
N ILE A 21 2.62 -4.43 -13.39
CA ILE A 21 2.45 -5.87 -13.50
C ILE A 21 1.94 -6.15 -14.91
N ASP A 22 2.77 -6.86 -15.66
CA ASP A 22 2.42 -7.32 -16.99
C ASP A 22 1.62 -8.62 -16.90
N GLU A 23 0.67 -8.79 -17.83
CA GLU A 23 -0.20 -9.98 -17.93
C GLU A 23 -0.76 -10.51 -16.59
N PRO A 24 -1.44 -9.68 -15.76
CA PRO A 24 -2.00 -10.16 -14.50
C PRO A 24 -3.10 -11.19 -14.76
N SER A 25 -2.95 -12.39 -14.18
CA SER A 25 -3.81 -13.55 -14.42
C SER A 25 -4.73 -13.92 -13.25
N ALA A 26 -4.51 -13.34 -12.06
CA ALA A 26 -5.16 -13.71 -10.80
C ALA A 26 -6.40 -12.85 -10.46
N GLY A 27 -7.35 -12.74 -11.38
CA GLY A 27 -8.74 -12.33 -11.05
C GLY A 27 -9.06 -10.82 -11.02
N SER A 28 -8.09 -9.92 -11.12
CA SER A 28 -8.33 -8.50 -11.43
C SER A 28 -7.30 -7.99 -12.43
N HIS A 29 -7.69 -6.99 -13.23
CA HIS A 29 -6.81 -6.30 -14.19
C HIS A 29 -6.65 -4.81 -13.85
N TYR A 30 -7.30 -4.34 -12.77
CA TYR A 30 -7.22 -2.95 -12.36
C TYR A 30 -5.94 -2.67 -11.57
N GLY A 31 -5.26 -1.57 -11.90
CA GLY A 31 -4.01 -1.15 -11.27
C GLY A 31 -4.07 -1.04 -9.75
N GLY A 32 -5.19 -0.56 -9.21
CA GLY A 32 -5.41 -0.44 -7.76
C GLY A 32 -5.43 -1.79 -7.05
N ASP A 33 -6.13 -2.78 -7.59
CA ASP A 33 -6.30 -4.08 -6.93
C ASP A 33 -5.05 -4.96 -7.06
N VAL A 34 -4.38 -4.91 -8.21
CA VAL A 34 -3.24 -5.78 -8.50
C VAL A 34 -1.93 -5.15 -8.06
N ALA A 35 -1.66 -3.90 -8.46
CA ALA A 35 -0.38 -3.23 -8.20
C ALA A 35 -0.39 -2.41 -6.89
N GLY A 36 -1.56 -2.02 -6.39
CA GLY A 36 -1.70 -1.26 -5.13
C GLY A 36 -1.17 -1.98 -3.89
N PRO A 37 -1.48 -3.27 -3.65
CA PRO A 37 -0.93 -4.01 -2.51
C PRO A 37 0.61 -4.09 -2.53
N ALA A 38 1.20 -4.30 -3.71
CA ALA A 38 2.65 -4.29 -3.88
C ALA A 38 3.24 -2.90 -3.60
N PHE A 39 2.61 -1.84 -4.13
CA PHE A 39 3.00 -0.45 -3.82
C PHE A 39 3.01 -0.18 -2.31
N SER A 40 1.96 -0.57 -1.58
CA SER A 40 1.84 -0.34 -0.13
C SER A 40 2.98 -0.98 0.66
N GLN A 41 3.32 -2.23 0.34
CA GLN A 41 4.43 -2.95 0.99
C GLN A 41 5.79 -2.32 0.66
N ILE A 42 6.02 -1.98 -0.62
CA ILE A 42 7.28 -1.37 -1.07
C ILE A 42 7.48 0.00 -0.44
N MET A 43 6.48 0.89 -0.55
CA MET A 43 6.56 2.24 0.00
C MET A 43 6.73 2.22 1.52
N GLY A 44 5.90 1.44 2.23
CA GLY A 44 5.99 1.32 3.69
C GLY A 44 7.31 0.69 4.15
N GLY A 45 7.88 -0.24 3.39
CA GLY A 45 9.21 -0.81 3.65
C GLY A 45 10.34 0.19 3.40
N ALA A 46 10.29 0.91 2.28
CA ALA A 46 11.30 1.90 1.91
C ALA A 46 11.37 3.05 2.93
N LEU A 47 10.21 3.62 3.31
CA LEU A 47 10.15 4.69 4.31
C LEU A 47 10.77 4.25 5.65
N ARG A 48 10.44 3.04 6.14
CA ARG A 48 11.03 2.48 7.36
C ARG A 48 12.54 2.26 7.24
N THR A 49 12.98 1.72 6.12
CA THR A 49 14.40 1.45 5.85
C THR A 49 15.22 2.74 5.82
N LEU A 50 14.63 3.82 5.30
CA LEU A 50 15.26 5.14 5.22
C LEU A 50 15.05 6.01 6.48
N GLY A 51 14.37 5.49 7.51
CA GLY A 51 14.10 6.23 8.74
C GLY A 51 13.17 7.43 8.58
N ILE A 52 12.33 7.44 7.55
CA ILE A 52 11.35 8.51 7.30
C ILE A 52 10.15 8.31 8.23
N ALA A 53 9.83 9.34 9.02
CA ALA A 53 8.74 9.28 9.99
C ALA A 53 7.37 9.16 9.31
N PRO A 54 6.42 8.40 9.90
CA PRO A 54 5.03 8.38 9.44
C PRO A 54 4.38 9.76 9.60
N ASP A 55 3.55 10.16 8.63
CA ASP A 55 2.76 11.40 8.68
C ASP A 55 1.28 11.17 8.98
N ALA A 56 0.88 9.92 9.19
CA ALA A 56 -0.46 9.52 9.60
C ALA A 56 -0.42 8.77 10.95
N PRO A 57 -1.48 8.86 11.77
CA PRO A 57 -1.61 8.06 12.98
C PRO A 57 -1.50 6.56 12.68
N ILE A 58 -0.71 5.86 13.50
CA ILE A 58 -0.60 4.41 13.40
C ILE A 58 -1.90 3.78 13.92
N GLN A 59 -2.69 3.22 13.01
CA GLN A 59 -3.87 2.44 13.38
C GLN A 59 -3.42 1.03 13.77
N VAL A 60 -3.47 0.73 15.06
CA VAL A 60 -3.26 -0.64 15.57
C VAL A 60 -4.61 -1.35 15.44
N ALA A 61 -4.65 -2.42 14.63
CA ALA A 61 -5.87 -3.22 14.51
C ALA A 61 -6.20 -3.86 15.86
N THR A 62 -7.20 -3.32 16.58
CA THR A 62 -7.77 -3.97 17.75
C THR A 62 -8.61 -5.14 17.26
N ALA A 63 -8.18 -6.36 17.57
CA ALA A 63 -8.87 -7.59 17.22
C ALA A 63 -10.08 -7.84 18.12
N GLU A 64 -11.16 -7.06 17.97
CA GLU A 64 -12.46 -7.39 18.57
C GLU A 64 -13.65 -6.93 17.70
N GLN A 65 -14.71 -7.75 17.72
CA GLN A 65 -16.07 -7.55 17.17
C GLN A 65 -16.37 -8.09 15.76
N ASP A 66 -16.29 -9.42 15.59
CA ASP A 66 -17.35 -10.17 14.88
C ASP A 66 -17.54 -11.56 15.49
N LYS A 67 -17.88 -11.59 16.78
CA LYS A 67 -18.42 -12.78 17.43
C LYS A 67 -19.88 -12.49 17.79
N GLY A 68 -20.78 -12.85 16.88
CA GLY A 68 -22.18 -13.08 17.22
C GLY A 68 -23.15 -12.39 16.28
N LYS A 69 -23.62 -13.15 15.28
CA LYS A 69 -25.02 -13.20 14.86
C LYS A 69 -25.23 -14.55 14.17
N LEU A 70 -25.48 -15.56 15.00
CA LEU A 70 -26.22 -16.76 14.62
C LEU A 70 -27.69 -16.38 14.40
#